data_AF-A0A1Z3U5L1-F1
#
_entry.id   AF-A0A1Z3U5L1-F1
#
_cell.length_a   1.000
_cell.length_b   1.000
_cell.length_c   1.000
_cell.angle_alpha   90.00
_cell.angle_beta   90.00
_cell.angle_gamma   90.00
#
_symmetry.space_group_name_H-M   'P 1'
#
loop_
_entity.id
_entity.type
_entity.pdbx_description
1 polymer ?
#
loop_
_entity_poly.entity_id
_entity_poly.type
_entity_poly.pdbx_seq_one_letter_code
_entity_poly.pdbx_strand_id
1 'polypeptide(L)' 'MSAWNGIYDSDDVICPRCQGGGTVDCHCGGDLCVCENYGERDCPICHGEGEVSEEREATYFENQRAAFEAMRRVFKDTPQ' A
#
# COMPACT_ATOMS: atom_id res chain seq x y z
N MET A 1 -26.63 -5.60 20.74
CA MET A 1 -26.42 -6.39 19.51
C MET A 1 -26.31 -5.39 18.38
N SER A 2 -25.08 -5.02 18.03
CA SER A 2 -24.79 -3.91 17.11
C SER A 2 -25.20 -4.27 15.69
N ALA A 3 -25.93 -3.35 15.07
CA ALA A 3 -26.40 -3.44 13.71
C ALA A 3 -25.22 -3.28 12.73
N TRP A 4 -24.81 -4.38 12.10
CA TRP A 4 -23.97 -4.38 10.90
C TRP A 4 -24.87 -4.59 9.69
N ASN A 5 -25.66 -3.56 9.33
CA ASN A 5 -26.53 -3.58 8.16
C ASN A 5 -26.32 -2.28 7.37
N GLY A 6 -25.24 -2.18 6.60
CA GLY A 6 -25.03 -1.01 5.75
C GLY A 6 -23.71 -0.90 4.98
N ILE A 7 -23.12 -2.00 4.49
CA ILE A 7 -21.88 -1.94 3.68
C ILE A 7 -21.99 -2.95 2.52
N TYR A 8 -22.70 -2.63 1.44
CA TYR A 8 -22.60 -3.36 0.16
C TYR A 8 -23.12 -2.46 -0.96
N ASP A 9 -22.48 -1.29 -1.14
CA ASP A 9 -22.71 -0.47 -2.35
C ASP A 9 -21.45 0.30 -2.78
N SER A 10 -20.28 0.00 -2.19
CA SER A 10 -19.00 0.44 -2.76
C SER A 10 -18.29 -0.79 -3.31
N ASP A 11 -17.92 -0.73 -4.59
CA ASP A 11 -16.96 -1.64 -5.23
C ASP A 11 -15.51 -1.37 -4.73
N ASP A 12 -15.40 -0.86 -3.50
CA ASP A 12 -14.13 -0.50 -2.88
C ASP A 12 -13.60 -1.70 -2.10
N VAL A 13 -12.32 -1.96 -2.27
CA VAL A 13 -11.56 -3.03 -1.62
C VAL A 13 -10.56 -2.45 -0.65
N ILE A 14 -10.14 -3.26 0.32
CA ILE A 14 -9.14 -2.86 1.32
C ILE A 14 -7.84 -2.48 0.61
N CYS A 15 -7.30 -1.29 0.91
CA CYS A 15 -6.07 -0.82 0.26
C CYS A 15 -4.91 -1.80 0.51
N PRO A 16 -4.27 -2.36 -0.53
CA PRO A 16 -3.23 -3.37 -0.37
C PRO A 16 -1.91 -2.81 0.18
N ARG A 17 -1.75 -1.47 0.23
CA ARG A 17 -0.53 -0.82 0.71
C ARG A 17 -0.51 -0.61 2.22
N CYS A 18 -1.61 -0.13 2.79
CA CYS A 18 -1.76 0.15 4.23
C CYS A 18 -2.67 -0.86 4.94
N GLN A 19 -3.26 -1.81 4.22
CA GLN A 19 -4.13 -2.87 4.75
C GLN A 19 -5.32 -2.31 5.55
N GLY A 20 -5.95 -1.25 5.03
CA GLY A 20 -7.07 -0.58 5.72
C GLY A 20 -6.68 0.49 6.74
N GLY A 21 -5.39 0.62 7.09
CA GLY A 21 -4.95 1.55 8.14
C GLY A 21 -4.99 3.04 7.78
N GLY A 22 -5.14 3.40 6.50
CA GLY A 22 -5.11 4.80 6.03
C GLY A 22 -3.73 5.45 6.04
N THR A 23 -2.82 5.05 6.92
CA THR A 23 -1.46 5.59 7.05
C THR A 23 -0.38 4.54 6.72
N VAL A 24 0.84 5.02 6.46
CA VAL A 24 2.04 4.20 6.31
C VAL A 24 3.23 4.89 6.95
N ASP A 25 4.23 4.09 7.33
CA ASP A 25 5.55 4.61 7.68
C ASP A 25 6.14 5.38 6.51
N CYS A 26 6.44 6.66 6.74
CA CYS A 26 6.79 7.59 5.69
C CYS A 26 8.22 7.34 5.21
N HIS A 27 9.18 7.09 6.12
CA HIS A 27 10.56 6.72 5.80
C HIS A 27 11.23 6.08 7.03
N CYS A 28 10.75 4.90 7.45
CA CYS A 28 11.28 4.21 8.61
C CYS A 28 12.18 3.04 8.20
N GLY A 29 13.36 2.94 8.83
CA GLY A 29 14.28 1.81 8.72
C GLY A 29 14.55 1.25 10.11
N GLY A 30 13.74 0.31 10.56
CA GLY A 30 13.76 -0.15 11.96
C GLY A 30 13.09 0.88 12.88
N ASP A 31 13.81 1.31 13.91
CA ASP A 31 13.36 2.30 14.91
C ASP A 31 13.58 3.77 14.48
N LEU A 32 14.34 3.99 13.40
CA LEU A 32 14.62 5.33 12.89
C LEU A 32 13.62 5.72 11.79
N CYS A 33 12.85 6.78 12.04
CA CYS A 33 11.97 7.42 11.07
C CYS A 33 12.44 8.84 10.75
N VAL A 34 12.62 9.17 9.47
CA VAL A 34 13.22 10.44 9.02
C VAL A 34 12.21 11.49 8.54
N CYS A 35 11.00 11.49 9.09
CA CYS A 35 9.91 12.37 8.67
C CYS A 35 9.15 12.92 9.88
N GLU A 36 8.45 14.03 9.66
CA GLU A 36 7.55 14.64 10.65
C GLU A 36 6.37 13.70 10.98
N ASN A 37 5.57 14.02 12.00
CA ASN A 37 4.41 13.22 12.43
C ASN A 37 4.75 11.80 12.93
N TYR A 38 5.73 11.70 13.83
CA TYR A 38 6.12 10.44 14.49
C TYR A 38 6.45 9.27 13.55
N GLY A 39 6.81 9.55 12.30
CA GLY A 39 7.12 8.49 11.33
C GLY A 39 5.98 8.14 10.38
N GLU A 40 4.79 8.71 10.56
CA GLU A 40 3.59 8.34 9.80
C GLU A 40 3.20 9.40 8.77
N ARG A 41 2.69 8.93 7.63
CA ARG A 41 2.01 9.77 6.64
C ARG A 41 0.77 9.08 6.12
N ASP A 42 -0.10 9.85 5.47
CA ASP A 42 -1.20 9.29 4.69
C ASP A 42 -0.67 8.32 3.64
N CYS A 43 -1.33 7.17 3.52
CA CYS A 43 -0.98 6.16 2.54
C CYS A 43 -1.05 6.80 1.14
N PRO A 44 0.03 6.76 0.34
CA PRO A 44 0.05 7.42 -0.96
C PRO A 44 -0.85 6.77 -2.01
N ILE A 45 -1.46 5.61 -1.68
CA ILE A 45 -2.31 4.85 -2.59
C ILE A 45 -3.80 5.12 -2.33
N CYS A 46 -4.24 5.07 -1.07
CA CYS A 46 -5.63 5.37 -0.70
C CYS A 46 -5.82 6.78 -0.13
N HIS A 47 -4.75 7.57 0.03
CA HIS A 47 -4.79 8.95 0.51
C HIS A 47 -5.48 9.13 1.87
N GLY A 48 -5.33 8.15 2.78
CA GLY A 48 -5.94 8.20 4.11
C GLY A 48 -7.25 7.42 4.24
N GLU A 49 -7.89 7.04 3.13
CA GLU A 49 -9.23 6.43 3.13
C GLU A 49 -9.25 4.96 3.61
N GLY A 50 -8.11 4.27 3.57
CA GLY A 50 -8.02 2.85 3.93
C GLY A 50 -8.53 1.88 2.86
N GLU A 51 -9.36 2.35 1.92
CA GLU A 51 -9.93 1.57 0.81
C GLU A 51 -9.53 2.17 -0.55
N VAL A 52 -9.64 1.37 -1.61
CA VAL A 52 -9.40 1.77 -3.01
C VAL A 52 -10.34 1.03 -3.94
N SER A 53 -10.58 1.55 -5.14
CA SER A 53 -11.29 0.78 -6.18
C SER A 53 -10.53 -0.47 -6.62
N GLU A 54 -11.25 -1.48 -7.10
CA GLU A 54 -10.67 -2.70 -7.69
C GLU A 54 -9.64 -2.40 -8.81
N GLU A 55 -9.89 -1.39 -9.64
CA GLU A 55 -8.96 -0.96 -10.70
C GLU A 55 -7.60 -0.50 -10.13
N ARG A 56 -7.65 0.27 -9.04
CA ARG A 56 -6.43 0.78 -8.39
C ARG A 56 -5.69 -0.34 -7.65
N GLU A 57 -6.41 -1.31 -7.08
CA GLU A 57 -5.80 -2.52 -6.52
C GLU A 57 -5.09 -3.34 -7.62
N ALA A 58 -5.75 -3.59 -8.76
CA ALA A 58 -5.17 -4.34 -9.87
C ALA A 58 -3.90 -3.66 -10.39
N THR A 59 -3.92 -2.34 -10.52
CA THR A 59 -2.77 -1.52 -10.92
C THR A 59 -1.61 -1.64 -9.92
N TYR A 60 -1.90 -1.64 -8.61
CA TYR A 60 -0.89 -1.80 -7.56
C TYR A 60 -0.13 -3.13 -7.70
N PHE A 61 -0.85 -4.24 -7.89
CA PHE A 61 -0.24 -5.56 -8.03
C PHE A 61 0.48 -5.77 -9.38
N GLU A 62 0.00 -5.16 -10.45
CA GLU A 62 0.73 -5.13 -11.72
C GLU A 62 2.08 -4.41 -11.57
N ASN A 63 2.08 -3.22 -10.96
CA ASN A 63 3.29 -2.46 -10.71
C ASN A 63 4.28 -3.22 -9.80
N GLN A 64 3.80 -3.90 -8.75
CA GLN A 64 4.65 -4.75 -7.92
C GLN A 64 5.29 -5.89 -8.71
N ARG A 65 4.53 -6.58 -9.57
CA ARG A 65 5.06 -7.65 -10.43
C ARG A 65 6.10 -7.11 -11.40
N ALA A 66 5.84 -5.98 -12.04
CA ALA A 66 6.77 -5.32 -12.95
C ALA A 66 8.08 -4.90 -12.25
N ALA A 67 7.97 -4.30 -11.05
CA ALA A 67 9.13 -3.91 -10.26
C ALA A 67 9.97 -5.12 -9.83
N PHE A 68 9.31 -6.19 -9.34
CA PHE A 68 9.99 -7.43 -8.99
C PHE A 68 10.72 -8.05 -10.19
N GLU A 69 10.08 -8.07 -11.36
CA GLU A 69 10.70 -8.59 -12.57
C GLU A 69 11.90 -7.74 -13.01
N ALA A 70 11.80 -6.42 -12.94
CA ALA A 70 12.90 -5.51 -13.25
C ALA A 70 14.11 -5.74 -12.32
N MET A 71 13.87 -5.81 -11.01
CA MET A 71 14.92 -6.12 -10.02
C MET A 71 15.55 -7.49 -10.28
N ARG A 72 14.73 -8.50 -10.59
CA ARG A 72 15.21 -9.84 -10.90
C ARG A 72 16.14 -9.86 -12.12
N ARG A 73 15.87 -9.05 -13.14
CA ARG A 73 16.76 -8.94 -14.32
C ARG A 73 18.11 -8.34 -13.92
N VAL A 74 18.09 -7.22 -13.20
CA VAL A 74 19.32 -6.57 -12.69
C VAL A 74 20.15 -7.53 -11.85
N PHE A 75 19.56 -8.23 -10.89
CA PHE A 75 20.31 -9.15 -10.02
C PHE A 75 20.86 -10.38 -10.73
N LYS A 76 20.22 -10.86 -11.81
CA LYS A 76 20.77 -11.96 -12.62
C LYS A 76 22.01 -11.56 -13.40
N ASP A 77 22.09 -10.29 -13.79
CA ASP A 77 23.13 -9.78 -14.69
C ASP A 77 24.33 -9.17 -13.93
N THR A 78 24.26 -9.06 -12.59
CA THR A 78 25.37 -8.59 -11.74
C THR A 78 26.38 -9.73 -11.48
N PRO A 79 27.67 -9.58 -11.87
CA PRO A 79 28.72 -10.53 -11.49
C PRO A 79 28.87 -10.59 -9.97
N GLN A 80 28.95 -11.80 -9.43
CA GLN A 80 29.14 -12.06 -7.99
C GLN A 80 30.56 -11.72 -7.55
#